data_AF-A0A7R9W970-F1
#
_entry.id   AF-A0A7R9W970-F1
#
_cell.length_a   1.000
_cell.length_b   1.000
_cell.length_c   1.000
_cell.angle_alpha   90.00
_cell.angle_beta   90.00
_cell.angle_gamma   90.00
#
_symmetry.space_group_name_H-M   'P 1'
#
loop_
_entity.id
_entity.type
_entity.pdbx_description
1 polymer ?
#
loop_
_entity_poly.entity_id
_entity_poly.type
_entity_poly.pdbx_seq_one_letter_code
_entity_poly.pdbx_strand_id
1 'polypeptide(L)'
;KHDLSLAALPGISAFADRALIGILKTYAGIYRDQKLLRWKDDFRLGAGVGAFSVDMIFGMDAGWAVEGAVGSEYKIDATYLSPHVNMASRMMSASKQYGVNILLSQAVEELLSDPARSKLRHLDTVTVKGSSVKQRIFTYDARHKGVDFFLFERSDAQADLDSERYTPSIWNVDMDLKAMRQHVTEEF
;
A
#
# COMPACT_ATOMS: atom_id res chain seq x y z
N LYS A 1 30.72 -7.00 -6.31
CA LYS A 1 29.26 -6.83 -6.53
C LYS A 1 28.96 -5.38 -6.22
N HIS A 2 28.74 -4.54 -7.22
CA HIS A 2 28.32 -3.16 -6.99
C HIS A 2 26.84 -3.20 -6.61
N ASP A 3 26.53 -2.98 -5.33
CA ASP A 3 25.15 -2.74 -4.90
C ASP A 3 24.71 -1.41 -5.53
N LEU A 4 23.85 -1.50 -6.54
CA LEU A 4 23.21 -0.34 -7.12
C LEU A 4 22.20 0.17 -6.09
N SER A 5 22.43 1.37 -5.55
CA SER A 5 21.45 2.01 -4.67
C SER A 5 20.22 2.39 -5.50
N LEU A 6 19.06 1.83 -5.16
CA LEU A 6 17.79 2.17 -5.81
C LEU A 6 17.47 3.66 -5.69
N ALA A 7 17.89 4.31 -4.60
CA ALA A 7 17.70 5.74 -4.39
C ALA A 7 18.46 6.61 -5.42
N ALA A 8 19.46 6.06 -6.10
CA ALA A 8 20.20 6.79 -7.15
C ALA A 8 19.47 6.80 -8.51
N LEU A 9 18.39 6.02 -8.67
CA LEU A 9 17.63 5.97 -9.91
C LEU A 9 16.83 7.27 -10.12
N PRO A 10 16.99 7.97 -11.27
CA PRO A 10 16.23 9.18 -11.55
C PRO A 10 14.72 8.94 -11.49
N GLY A 11 14.00 9.77 -10.75
CA GLY A 11 12.54 9.68 -10.64
C GLY A 11 12.01 8.57 -9.74
N ILE A 12 12.88 7.84 -9.03
CA ILE A 12 12.46 6.72 -8.16
C ILE A 12 11.50 7.15 -7.06
N SER A 13 11.66 8.34 -6.49
CA SER A 13 10.77 8.85 -5.46
C SER A 13 9.39 9.18 -5.99
N ALA A 14 9.29 9.79 -7.16
CA ALA A 14 8.00 9.99 -7.82
C ALA A 14 7.31 8.65 -8.15
N PHE A 15 8.08 7.64 -8.56
CA PHE A 15 7.55 6.29 -8.81
C PHE A 15 7.05 5.62 -7.52
N ALA A 16 7.85 5.63 -6.45
CA ALA A 16 7.49 5.07 -5.15
C ALA A 16 6.26 5.76 -4.55
N ASP A 17 6.19 7.09 -4.65
CA ASP A 17 5.05 7.87 -4.18
C ASP A 17 3.77 7.49 -4.92
N ARG A 18 3.83 7.40 -6.26
CA ARG A 18 2.68 6.98 -7.08
C ARG A 18 2.23 5.56 -6.74
N ALA A 19 3.16 4.64 -6.47
CA ALA A 19 2.83 3.28 -6.07
C ALA A 19 2.08 3.24 -4.72
N LEU A 20 2.56 3.99 -3.72
CA LEU A 20 1.89 4.10 -2.43
C LEU A 20 0.54 4.82 -2.55
N ILE A 21 0.45 5.90 -3.33
CA ILE A 21 -0.81 6.60 -3.61
C ILE A 21 -1.80 5.67 -4.29
N GLY A 22 -1.36 4.84 -5.24
CA GLY A 22 -2.21 3.82 -5.87
C GLY A 22 -2.86 2.93 -4.83
N ILE A 23 -2.09 2.38 -3.90
CA ILE A 23 -2.60 1.56 -2.78
C ILE A 23 -3.59 2.35 -1.91
N LEU A 24 -3.27 3.60 -1.56
CA LEU A 24 -4.14 4.45 -0.74
C LEU A 24 -5.47 4.77 -1.44
N LYS A 25 -5.42 4.97 -2.77
CA LYS A 25 -6.61 5.19 -3.59
C LYS A 25 -7.42 3.92 -3.77
N THR A 26 -6.79 2.76 -3.88
CA THR A 26 -7.49 1.46 -3.86
C THR A 26 -8.18 1.26 -2.52
N TYR A 27 -7.51 1.54 -1.39
CA TYR A 27 -8.11 1.47 -0.06
C TYR A 27 -9.35 2.38 0.03
N ALA A 28 -9.25 3.65 -0.36
CA ALA A 28 -10.40 4.55 -0.41
C ALA A 28 -11.52 4.03 -1.34
N GLY A 29 -11.15 3.46 -2.48
CA GLY A 29 -12.07 2.90 -3.47
C GLY A 29 -12.96 1.77 -2.92
N ILE A 30 -12.39 0.86 -2.13
CA ILE A 30 -13.15 -0.24 -1.50
C ILE A 30 -14.27 0.29 -0.60
N TYR A 31 -14.00 1.38 0.12
CA TYR A 31 -14.95 2.02 1.02
C TYR A 31 -15.83 3.09 0.34
N ARG A 32 -15.59 3.37 -0.93
CA ARG A 32 -16.43 4.23 -1.78
C ARG A 32 -17.46 3.42 -2.56
N ASP A 33 -17.06 2.24 -3.06
CA ASP A 33 -17.87 1.43 -3.97
C ASP A 33 -19.14 0.87 -3.28
N GLN A 34 -20.30 1.36 -3.72
CA GLN A 34 -21.59 0.97 -3.17
C GLN A 34 -21.92 -0.51 -3.38
N LYS A 35 -21.43 -1.12 -4.46
CA LYS A 35 -21.65 -2.54 -4.74
C LYS A 35 -20.87 -3.40 -3.76
N LEU A 36 -19.60 -3.08 -3.51
CA LEU A 36 -18.78 -3.74 -2.49
C LEU A 36 -19.37 -3.56 -1.08
N LEU A 37 -19.81 -2.35 -0.75
CA LEU A 37 -20.42 -2.08 0.56
C LEU A 37 -21.73 -2.84 0.79
N ARG A 38 -22.51 -3.11 -0.27
CA ARG A 38 -23.75 -3.90 -0.20
C ARG A 38 -23.52 -5.39 -0.03
N TRP A 39 -22.30 -5.90 -0.27
CA TRP A 39 -22.01 -7.32 -0.06
C TRP A 39 -22.16 -7.75 1.40
N LYS A 40 -22.04 -6.81 2.34
CA LYS A 40 -22.33 -7.09 3.76
C LYS A 40 -23.77 -7.52 4.03
N ASP A 41 -24.70 -7.12 3.16
CA ASP A 41 -26.12 -7.39 3.27
C ASP A 41 -26.52 -8.71 2.56
N ASP A 42 -25.59 -9.33 1.82
CA ASP A 42 -25.83 -10.62 1.16
C ASP A 42 -25.60 -11.79 2.12
N PHE A 43 -26.68 -12.45 2.52
CA PHE A 43 -26.65 -13.60 3.43
C PHE A 43 -25.79 -14.78 2.93
N ARG A 44 -25.60 -14.91 1.61
CA ARG A 44 -24.79 -15.98 1.01
C ARG A 44 -23.31 -15.82 1.35
N LEU A 45 -22.84 -14.59 1.50
CA LEU A 45 -21.45 -14.27 1.83
C LEU A 45 -21.17 -14.39 3.33
N GLY A 46 -22.21 -14.25 4.16
CA GLY A 46 -22.10 -14.40 5.61
C GLY A 46 -21.93 -15.85 6.07
N ALA A 47 -22.20 -16.85 5.24
CA ALA A 47 -22.02 -18.30 5.50
C ALA A 47 -22.40 -18.78 6.92
N GLY A 48 -23.40 -18.15 7.57
CA GLY A 48 -23.82 -18.45 8.95
C GLY A 48 -22.94 -17.91 10.08
N VAL A 49 -21.87 -17.15 9.79
CA VAL A 49 -20.91 -16.59 10.77
C VAL A 49 -21.07 -15.09 11.06
N GLY A 50 -22.08 -14.44 10.47
CA GLY A 50 -22.47 -13.06 10.80
C GLY A 50 -22.25 -12.07 9.67
N ALA A 51 -22.14 -10.78 10.01
CA ALA A 51 -21.98 -9.70 9.05
C ALA A 51 -20.64 -9.84 8.30
N PHE A 52 -20.70 -9.89 6.97
CA PHE A 52 -19.54 -9.92 6.09
C PHE A 52 -19.08 -8.49 5.81
N SER A 53 -17.78 -8.24 5.72
CA SER A 53 -17.25 -6.96 5.24
C SER A 53 -16.04 -7.18 4.36
N VAL A 54 -15.98 -6.45 3.25
CA VAL A 54 -14.81 -6.44 2.39
C VAL A 54 -13.77 -5.51 2.99
N ASP A 55 -12.54 -5.99 3.11
CA ASP A 55 -11.38 -5.20 3.48
C ASP A 55 -10.16 -5.69 2.70
N MET A 56 -9.15 -4.84 2.54
CA MET A 56 -7.89 -5.19 1.91
C MET A 56 -6.71 -4.79 2.77
N ILE A 57 -5.66 -5.60 2.62
CA ILE A 57 -4.41 -5.48 3.35
C ILE A 57 -3.27 -5.46 2.35
N PHE A 58 -2.34 -4.52 2.55
CA PHE A 58 -1.24 -4.22 1.65
C PHE A 58 0.09 -4.35 2.38
N GLY A 59 1.03 -5.04 1.73
CA GLY A 59 2.42 -5.14 2.16
C GLY A 59 3.33 -4.66 1.04
N MET A 60 4.23 -3.74 1.35
CA MET A 60 5.17 -3.19 0.37
C MET A 60 6.61 -3.46 0.78
N ASP A 61 7.42 -3.89 -0.19
CA ASP A 61 8.87 -3.96 -0.09
C ASP A 61 9.49 -3.48 -1.41
N ALA A 62 10.75 -3.05 -1.37
CA ALA A 62 11.50 -2.63 -2.54
C ALA A 62 12.88 -3.27 -2.56
N GLY A 63 13.33 -3.65 -3.75
CA GLY A 63 14.64 -4.26 -3.96
C GLY A 63 14.79 -4.83 -5.36
N TRP A 64 15.92 -5.50 -5.60
CA TRP A 64 16.15 -6.16 -6.87
C TRP A 64 15.19 -7.32 -7.08
N ALA A 65 14.87 -7.64 -8.33
CA ALA A 65 14.22 -8.89 -8.68
C ALA A 65 14.72 -9.39 -10.03
N VAL A 66 14.71 -10.70 -10.23
CA VAL A 66 14.91 -11.31 -11.54
C VAL A 66 13.55 -11.60 -12.12
N GLU A 67 13.24 -10.94 -13.24
CA GLU A 67 12.05 -11.22 -14.05
C GLU A 67 12.36 -12.37 -15.02
N GLY A 68 11.41 -13.31 -15.17
CA GLY A 68 11.56 -14.38 -16.13
C GLY A 68 10.31 -15.22 -16.30
N ALA A 69 10.29 -15.99 -17.39
CA ALA A 69 9.28 -17.01 -17.64
C ALA A 69 9.55 -18.23 -16.74
N VAL A 70 8.58 -18.62 -15.92
CA VAL A 70 8.67 -19.79 -15.05
C VAL A 70 7.43 -20.66 -15.23
N GLY A 71 7.64 -21.97 -15.34
CA GLY A 71 6.56 -22.91 -15.53
C GLY A 71 7.01 -24.22 -16.16
N SER A 72 6.03 -25.00 -16.61
CA SER A 72 6.26 -26.22 -17.39
C SER A 72 6.04 -25.94 -18.87
N GLU A 73 6.26 -26.95 -19.72
CA GLU A 73 5.95 -26.87 -21.16
C GLU A 73 4.47 -26.52 -21.43
N TYR A 74 3.57 -26.89 -20.53
CA TYR A 74 2.12 -26.68 -20.70
C TYR A 74 1.59 -25.39 -20.09
N LYS A 75 2.35 -24.76 -19.18
CA LYS A 75 1.93 -23.52 -18.52
C LYS A 75 3.15 -22.72 -18.10
N ILE A 76 3.29 -21.54 -18.70
CA ILE A 76 4.39 -20.60 -18.46
C ILE A 76 3.78 -19.27 -18.02
N ASP A 77 4.22 -18.77 -16.86
CA ASP A 77 3.83 -17.47 -16.32
C ASP A 77 5.07 -16.56 -16.23
N ALA A 78 4.91 -15.27 -16.53
CA ALA A 78 5.94 -14.28 -16.22
C ALA A 78 5.94 -14.04 -14.71
N THR A 79 7.10 -14.19 -14.07
CA THR A 79 7.24 -14.06 -12.61
C THR A 79 8.48 -13.28 -12.23
N TYR A 80 8.48 -12.80 -10.99
CA TYR A 80 9.59 -12.12 -10.35
C TYR A 80 10.12 -12.99 -9.20
N LEU A 81 11.42 -13.29 -9.22
CA LEU A 81 12.10 -14.05 -8.18
C LEU A 81 13.03 -13.14 -7.40
N SER A 82 12.76 -12.99 -6.10
CA SER A 82 13.55 -12.17 -5.20
C SER A 82 13.25 -12.45 -3.73
N PRO A 83 14.24 -12.31 -2.81
CA PRO A 83 13.97 -12.16 -1.38
C PRO A 83 12.99 -11.02 -1.07
N HIS A 84 12.97 -9.97 -1.89
CA HIS A 84 12.09 -8.80 -1.72
C HIS A 84 10.61 -9.11 -2.01
N VAL A 85 10.33 -10.01 -2.97
CA VAL A 85 8.96 -10.51 -3.21
C VAL A 85 8.43 -11.26 -1.98
N ASN A 86 9.29 -12.07 -1.36
CA ASN A 86 8.95 -12.75 -0.12
C ASN A 86 8.77 -11.76 1.05
N MET A 87 9.58 -10.69 1.10
CA MET A 87 9.44 -9.65 2.12
C MET A 87 8.12 -8.89 2.00
N ALA A 88 7.70 -8.51 0.80
CA ALA A 88 6.40 -7.87 0.58
C ALA A 88 5.23 -8.74 1.08
N SER A 89 5.27 -10.06 0.79
CA SER A 89 4.29 -11.02 1.32
C SER A 89 4.31 -11.12 2.86
N ARG A 90 5.51 -11.05 3.46
CA ARG A 90 5.66 -11.00 4.93
C ARG A 90 5.12 -9.70 5.51
N MET A 91 5.34 -8.54 4.87
CA MET A 91 4.78 -7.26 5.30
C MET A 91 3.25 -7.33 5.30
N MET A 92 2.65 -7.87 4.23
CA MET A 92 1.21 -8.06 4.14
C MET A 92 0.71 -8.99 5.27
N SER A 93 1.38 -10.11 5.51
CA SER A 93 0.99 -11.03 6.59
C SER A 93 1.14 -10.41 7.99
N ALA A 94 2.18 -9.59 8.19
CA ALA A 94 2.48 -8.94 9.47
C ALA A 94 1.51 -7.80 9.78
N SER A 95 1.04 -7.06 8.77
CA SER A 95 0.08 -5.98 8.94
C SER A 95 -1.20 -6.42 9.69
N LYS A 96 -1.66 -7.66 9.46
CA LYS A 96 -2.77 -8.28 10.21
C LYS A 96 -2.46 -8.46 11.70
N GLN A 97 -1.21 -8.76 12.05
CA GLN A 97 -0.78 -8.91 13.44
C GLN A 97 -0.71 -7.54 14.14
N TYR A 98 -0.30 -6.50 13.41
CA TYR A 98 -0.27 -5.13 13.90
C TYR A 98 -1.63 -4.41 13.85
N GLY A 99 -2.66 -5.01 13.22
CA GLY A 99 -3.98 -4.41 13.09
C GLY A 99 -4.01 -3.18 12.16
N VAL A 100 -3.14 -3.14 11.16
CA VAL A 100 -3.08 -2.06 10.16
C VAL A 100 -3.36 -2.60 8.75
N ASN A 101 -3.94 -1.78 7.88
CA ASN A 101 -4.20 -2.18 6.49
C ASN A 101 -2.98 -2.05 5.57
N ILE A 102 -2.01 -1.22 5.93
CA ILE A 102 -0.86 -0.92 5.07
C ILE A 102 0.41 -1.04 5.89
N LEU A 103 1.34 -1.88 5.45
CA LEU A 103 2.65 -2.01 6.05
C LEU A 103 3.74 -1.93 4.99
N LEU A 104 4.74 -1.08 5.25
CA LEU A 104 5.86 -0.83 4.37
C LEU A 104 7.16 -1.22 5.05
N SER A 105 8.08 -1.80 4.29
CA SER A 105 9.45 -1.99 4.75
C SER A 105 10.23 -0.66 4.73
N GLN A 106 11.36 -0.65 5.45
CA GLN A 106 12.35 0.42 5.40
C GLN A 106 12.81 0.74 3.98
N ALA A 107 12.97 -0.27 3.12
CA ALA A 107 13.42 -0.06 1.76
C ALA A 107 12.44 0.77 0.94
N VAL A 108 11.13 0.67 1.21
CA VAL A 108 10.14 1.53 0.56
C VAL A 108 10.18 2.94 1.12
N GLU A 109 10.27 3.09 2.45
CA GLU A 109 10.35 4.40 3.11
C GLU A 109 11.54 5.23 2.63
N GLU A 110 12.70 4.60 2.42
CA GLU A 110 13.91 5.26 1.92
C GLU A 110 13.80 5.71 0.45
N LEU A 111 12.86 5.15 -0.32
CA LEU A 111 12.63 5.55 -1.71
C LEU A 111 11.58 6.65 -1.85
N LEU A 112 10.74 6.88 -0.86
CA LEU A 112 9.66 7.87 -0.90
C LEU A 112 10.21 9.31 -0.84
N SER A 113 9.44 10.26 -1.37
CA SER A 113 9.78 11.69 -1.21
C SER A 113 9.57 12.16 0.23
N ASP A 114 10.22 13.26 0.62
CA ASP A 114 10.07 13.81 1.98
C ASP A 114 8.59 14.13 2.34
N PRO A 115 7.75 14.71 1.45
CA PRO A 115 6.33 14.86 1.71
C PRO A 115 5.62 13.54 2.02
N ALA A 116 5.92 12.47 1.29
CA ALA A 116 5.34 11.14 1.52
C ALA A 116 5.82 10.54 2.84
N ARG A 117 7.13 10.59 3.08
CA ARG A 117 7.77 10.09 4.32
C ARG A 117 7.21 10.77 5.56
N SER A 118 6.94 12.08 5.49
CA SER A 118 6.30 12.84 6.58
C SER A 118 4.90 12.34 6.96
N LYS A 119 4.24 11.56 6.09
CA LYS A 119 2.94 10.94 6.38
C LYS A 119 3.05 9.54 6.94
N LEU A 120 4.24 8.92 6.93
CA LEU A 120 4.44 7.59 7.46
C LEU A 120 4.74 7.64 8.95
N ARG A 121 4.21 6.66 9.68
CA ARG A 121 4.58 6.40 11.07
C ARG A 121 5.48 5.19 11.15
N HIS A 122 6.59 5.34 11.86
CA HIS A 122 7.41 4.20 12.26
C HIS A 122 6.62 3.35 13.26
N LEU A 123 6.35 2.10 12.90
CA LEU A 123 5.50 1.20 13.67
C LEU A 123 6.32 0.34 14.64
N ASP A 124 7.40 -0.27 14.15
CA ASP A 124 8.26 -1.16 14.94
C ASP A 124 9.60 -1.40 14.24
N THR A 125 10.55 -2.03 14.94
CA THR A 125 11.80 -2.55 14.40
C THR A 125 11.95 -4.03 14.76
N VAL A 126 11.73 -4.91 13.78
CA VAL A 126 11.69 -6.36 13.98
C VAL A 126 12.88 -7.06 13.34
N THR A 127 13.14 -8.30 13.73
CA THR A 127 14.07 -9.20 13.01
C THR A 127 13.27 -10.31 12.34
N VAL A 128 13.49 -10.53 11.05
CA VAL A 128 12.85 -11.62 10.32
C VAL A 128 13.54 -12.95 10.62
N LYS A 129 12.77 -14.04 10.77
CA LYS A 129 13.29 -15.39 11.00
C LYS A 129 14.35 -15.75 9.95
N GLY A 130 15.56 -16.07 10.42
CA GLY A 130 16.70 -16.41 9.57
C GLY A 130 17.60 -15.23 9.16
N SER A 131 17.34 -14.01 9.64
CA SER A 131 18.22 -12.86 9.43
C SER A 131 18.43 -12.07 10.73
N SER A 132 19.67 -11.64 10.96
CA SER A 132 20.06 -10.76 12.07
C SER A 132 19.89 -9.28 11.72
N VAL A 133 19.50 -8.96 10.48
CA VAL A 133 19.29 -7.58 10.04
C VAL A 133 17.97 -7.07 10.61
N LYS A 134 18.05 -5.93 11.31
CA LYS A 134 16.88 -5.23 11.82
C LYS A 134 16.09 -4.63 10.65
N GLN A 135 14.80 -4.89 10.64
CA GLN A 135 13.84 -4.39 9.66
C GLN A 135 12.95 -3.37 10.35
N ARG A 136 13.13 -2.08 10.05
CA ARG A 136 12.13 -1.06 10.41
C ARG A 136 10.90 -1.24 9.54
N ILE A 137 9.72 -1.09 10.14
CA ILE A 137 8.45 -1.16 9.43
C ILE A 137 7.65 0.10 9.69
N PHE A 138 6.96 0.55 8.65
CA PHE A 138 6.21 1.80 8.64
C PHE A 138 4.77 1.54 8.23
N THR A 139 3.89 2.42 8.64
CA THR A 139 2.48 2.39 8.22
C THR A 139 2.02 3.78 7.81
N TYR A 140 1.05 3.81 6.91
CA TYR A 140 0.23 4.98 6.70
C TYR A 140 -1.06 4.78 7.49
N ASP A 141 -1.35 5.66 8.44
CA ASP A 141 -2.55 5.60 9.28
C ASP A 141 -3.80 5.95 8.46
N ALA A 142 -4.28 4.97 7.69
CA ALA A 142 -5.49 5.05 6.88
C ALA A 142 -6.69 4.61 7.71
N ARG A 143 -7.65 5.51 7.90
CA ARG A 143 -8.95 5.20 8.51
C ARG A 143 -10.07 5.36 7.49
N HIS A 144 -10.99 4.40 7.50
CA HIS A 144 -12.21 4.48 6.70
C HIS A 144 -13.47 4.80 7.53
N LYS A 145 -13.49 4.45 8.83
CA LYS A 145 -14.66 4.66 9.70
C LYS A 145 -14.89 6.13 9.97
N GLY A 146 -16.05 6.65 9.55
CA GLY A 146 -16.40 8.07 9.67
C GLY A 146 -15.79 8.94 8.58
N VAL A 147 -15.33 8.33 7.48
CA VAL A 147 -14.83 9.03 6.30
C VAL A 147 -15.84 8.87 5.16
N ASP A 148 -16.31 10.00 4.63
CA ASP A 148 -17.31 10.05 3.57
C ASP A 148 -16.65 10.01 2.18
N PHE A 149 -15.99 8.90 1.83
CA PHE A 149 -15.27 8.77 0.55
C PHE A 149 -16.14 8.98 -0.69
N PHE A 150 -17.45 8.74 -0.59
CA PHE A 150 -18.40 8.97 -1.68
C PHE A 150 -18.48 10.43 -2.12
N LEU A 151 -18.08 11.39 -1.28
CA LEU A 151 -18.03 12.81 -1.63
C LEU A 151 -16.88 13.16 -2.59
N PHE A 152 -15.92 12.23 -2.78
CA PHE A 152 -14.70 12.45 -3.56
C PHE A 152 -14.63 11.54 -4.79
N GLU A 153 -15.79 11.14 -5.32
CA GLU A 153 -15.87 10.32 -6.51
C GLU A 153 -15.31 11.05 -7.74
N ARG A 154 -14.61 10.30 -8.58
CA ARG A 154 -13.99 10.80 -9.81
C ARG A 154 -14.10 9.74 -10.89
N SER A 155 -14.18 10.16 -12.14
CA SER A 155 -14.15 9.24 -13.28
C SER A 155 -12.78 8.61 -13.44
N ASP A 156 -12.73 7.44 -14.08
CA ASP A 156 -11.47 6.75 -14.40
C ASP A 156 -10.52 7.67 -15.20
N ALA A 157 -11.05 8.39 -16.19
CA ALA A 157 -10.27 9.35 -16.97
C ALA A 157 -9.66 10.48 -16.10
N GLN A 158 -10.38 10.95 -15.08
CA GLN A 158 -9.83 11.94 -14.14
C GLN A 158 -8.74 11.32 -13.26
N ALA A 159 -8.93 10.08 -12.80
CA ALA A 159 -7.93 9.37 -12.00
C ALA A 159 -6.63 9.12 -12.77
N ASP A 160 -6.72 8.77 -14.06
CA ASP A 160 -5.57 8.61 -14.95
C ASP A 160 -4.83 9.94 -15.14
N LEU A 161 -5.57 11.03 -15.43
CA LEU A 161 -5.00 12.37 -15.55
C LEU A 161 -4.30 12.84 -14.26
N ASP A 162 -4.89 12.57 -13.09
CA ASP A 162 -4.30 12.90 -11.80
C ASP A 162 -2.99 12.13 -11.56
N SER A 163 -2.93 10.86 -11.98
CA SER A 163 -1.75 9.99 -11.89
C SER A 163 -0.61 10.50 -12.78
N GLU A 164 -0.92 10.87 -14.03
CA GLU A 164 0.03 11.43 -14.98
C GLU A 164 0.60 12.77 -14.49
N ARG A 165 -0.25 13.62 -13.90
CA ARG A 165 0.08 14.95 -13.38
C ARG A 165 0.54 14.94 -11.92
N TYR A 166 1.08 13.81 -11.46
CA TYR A 166 1.59 13.69 -10.10
C TYR A 166 2.55 14.84 -9.75
N THR A 167 2.29 15.46 -8.60
CA THR A 167 3.21 16.39 -7.93
C THR A 167 3.24 16.07 -6.44
N PRO A 168 4.36 16.32 -5.73
CA PRO A 168 4.46 16.02 -4.30
C PRO A 168 3.44 16.76 -3.41
N SER A 169 2.78 17.81 -3.91
CA SER A 169 1.72 18.51 -3.18
C SER A 169 0.48 17.64 -2.97
N ILE A 170 0.28 16.57 -3.76
CA ILE A 170 -0.87 15.65 -3.66
C ILE A 170 -1.05 15.11 -2.24
N TRP A 171 0.04 14.87 -1.51
CA TRP A 171 0.04 14.42 -0.11
C TRP A 171 -0.68 15.36 0.86
N ASN A 172 -0.87 16.63 0.46
CA ASN A 172 -1.49 17.67 1.29
C ASN A 172 -2.78 18.23 0.68
N VAL A 173 -3.02 18.05 -0.63
CA VAL A 173 -4.20 18.60 -1.32
C VAL A 173 -5.27 17.56 -1.63
N ASP A 174 -4.89 16.30 -1.77
CA ASP A 174 -5.82 15.25 -2.16
C ASP A 174 -6.86 14.94 -1.07
N MET A 175 -8.13 14.95 -1.45
CA MET A 175 -9.23 14.82 -0.49
C MET A 175 -9.30 13.45 0.16
N ASP A 176 -8.98 12.36 -0.56
CA ASP A 176 -8.99 11.02 0.04
C ASP A 176 -7.86 10.88 1.05
N LEU A 177 -6.65 11.33 0.69
CA LEU A 177 -5.48 11.27 1.57
C LEU A 177 -5.71 12.08 2.85
N LYS A 178 -6.31 13.27 2.73
CA LYS A 178 -6.66 14.09 3.88
C LYS A 178 -7.73 13.45 4.73
N ALA A 179 -8.81 12.95 4.11
CA ALA A 179 -9.95 12.40 4.81
C ALA A 179 -9.57 11.14 5.62
N MET A 180 -8.71 10.27 5.05
CA MET A 180 -8.16 9.11 5.75
C MET A 180 -7.42 9.46 7.04
N ARG A 181 -6.85 10.66 7.12
CA ARG A 181 -5.97 11.10 8.21
C ARG A 181 -6.57 12.15 9.14
N GLN A 182 -7.86 12.48 9.02
CA GLN A 182 -8.49 13.51 9.87
C GLN A 182 -8.39 13.25 11.38
N HIS A 183 -8.10 12.01 11.78
CA HIS A 183 -7.95 11.59 13.18
C HIS A 183 -6.50 11.67 13.69
N VAL A 184 -5.53 11.92 12.81
CA VAL A 184 -4.12 12.07 13.17
C VAL A 184 -3.90 13.53 13.56
N THR A 185 -3.57 13.77 14.83
CA THR A 185 -3.25 15.11 15.34
C THR A 185 -1.87 15.57 14.86
N GLU A 186 -1.63 16.89 14.79
CA GLU A 186 -0.30 17.43 14.44
C GLU A 186 0.79 17.07 15.47
N GLU A 187 0.40 16.73 16.69
CA GLU A 187 1.31 16.28 17.77
C GLU A 187 1.81 14.83 17.60
N PHE A 188 1.40 14.15 16.53
CA PHE A 188 1.70 12.75 16.22
C PHE A 188 2.50 12.64 14.93
#